data_AF-A0A538B5U6-F1
#
_entry.id   AF-A0A538B5U6-F1
#
_cell.length_a   1.000
_cell.length_b   1.000
_cell.length_c   1.000
_cell.angle_alpha   90.00
_cell.angle_beta   90.00
_cell.angle_gamma   90.00
#
_symmetry.space_group_name_H-M   'P 1'
#
loop_
_entity.id
_entity.type
_entity.pdbx_description
1 polymer ?
#
loop_
_entity_poly.entity_id
_entity_poly.type
_entity_poly.pdbx_seq_one_letter_code
_entity_poly.pdbx_strand_id
1 'polypeptide(L)'
;MAIKSKGRTRGGRAVAAAPRRGLVVRKPPIWRRVWVWILVGVLALGGILFGLFSWMHSRDVKATRARETLAIQKVLNQLRSALPDDRRPVPPDVVVIFPSVTDDLQKIGTDIKGNAIITRGREIREQATASLRRIQAIRIDRLVPAEFRADQATVTDAMFLIARAVGLYEQIGRIVEISEDVPRADQLSLIQQATRLTQQSGGLFDAGYRKIVHLANEFGVSVTIPFSPPPPRASPSPIPSASPSR
;
A
#
# COMPACT_ATOMS: atom_id res chain seq x y z
N MET A 1 -61.08 -51.58 101.92
CA MET A 1 -61.12 -50.35 102.75
C MET A 1 -60.65 -49.18 101.91
N ALA A 2 -61.50 -48.16 101.77
CA ALA A 2 -61.28 -47.02 100.88
C ALA A 2 -60.63 -45.86 101.63
N ILE A 3 -59.63 -45.21 101.02
CA ILE A 3 -59.20 -43.86 101.40
C ILE A 3 -59.23 -42.99 100.15
N LYS A 4 -60.27 -42.16 100.13
CA LYS A 4 -60.61 -41.11 99.16
C LYS A 4 -59.89 -39.84 99.59
N SER A 5 -59.01 -39.30 98.76
CA SER A 5 -58.54 -37.91 98.91
C SER A 5 -59.19 -37.04 97.83
N LYS A 6 -60.04 -36.13 98.29
CA LYS A 6 -60.76 -35.14 97.46
C LYS A 6 -60.04 -33.80 97.61
N GLY A 7 -59.21 -33.45 96.63
CA GLY A 7 -58.41 -32.22 96.62
C GLY A 7 -59.02 -31.12 95.75
N ARG A 8 -59.79 -30.23 96.40
CA ARG A 8 -60.10 -28.82 96.10
C ARG A 8 -59.77 -28.25 94.69
N THR A 9 -60.84 -28.04 93.91
CA THR A 9 -60.89 -27.17 92.72
C THR A 9 -60.66 -25.69 93.08
N ARG A 10 -59.66 -25.05 92.47
CA ARG A 10 -59.47 -23.59 92.51
C ARG A 10 -59.66 -23.04 91.09
N GLY A 11 -60.81 -22.41 90.86
CA GLY A 11 -61.12 -21.72 89.61
C GLY A 11 -60.19 -20.53 89.41
N GLY A 12 -59.42 -20.56 88.33
CA GLY A 12 -58.69 -19.42 87.80
C GLY A 12 -59.40 -18.91 86.55
N ARG A 13 -59.82 -17.64 86.57
CA ARG A 13 -60.35 -16.89 85.43
C ARG A 13 -59.47 -17.10 84.19
N ALA A 14 -60.06 -17.57 83.09
CA ALA A 14 -59.43 -17.54 81.79
C ALA A 14 -59.30 -16.08 81.33
N VAL A 15 -58.09 -15.54 81.36
CA VAL A 15 -57.76 -14.27 80.69
C VAL A 15 -57.49 -14.61 79.23
N ALA A 16 -58.23 -13.99 78.31
CA ALA A 16 -58.05 -14.18 76.88
C ALA A 16 -56.59 -13.90 76.48
N ALA A 17 -55.95 -14.84 75.78
CA ALA A 17 -54.61 -14.64 75.26
C ALA A 17 -54.62 -13.55 74.17
N ALA A 18 -53.69 -12.59 74.25
CA ALA A 18 -53.55 -11.54 73.25
C ALA A 18 -53.25 -12.14 71.85
N PRO A 19 -53.75 -11.53 70.76
CA PRO A 19 -53.55 -12.06 69.41
C PRO A 19 -52.06 -12.06 69.07
N ARG A 20 -51.52 -13.23 68.65
CA ARG A 20 -50.13 -13.38 68.24
C ARG A 20 -49.86 -12.49 67.02
N ARG A 21 -48.88 -11.60 67.11
CA ARG A 21 -48.42 -10.80 65.96
C ARG A 21 -47.90 -11.76 64.88
N GLY A 22 -48.45 -11.66 63.67
CA GLY A 22 -48.01 -12.47 62.53
C GLY A 22 -46.53 -12.26 62.25
N LEU A 23 -45.76 -13.35 62.19
CA LEU A 23 -44.39 -13.33 61.69
C LEU A 23 -44.42 -12.91 60.22
N VAL A 24 -44.03 -11.67 59.93
CA VAL A 24 -43.86 -11.20 58.56
C VAL A 24 -42.60 -11.84 58.00
N VAL A 25 -42.76 -12.96 57.29
CA VAL A 25 -41.68 -13.60 56.55
C VAL A 25 -41.28 -12.66 55.41
N ARG A 26 -40.18 -11.93 55.58
CA ARG A 26 -39.62 -11.09 54.53
C ARG A 26 -39.02 -12.00 53.46
N LYS A 27 -39.52 -11.89 52.22
CA LYS A 27 -38.96 -12.63 51.08
C LYS A 27 -37.48 -12.28 50.93
N PRO A 28 -36.58 -13.26 50.73
CA PRO A 28 -35.16 -12.99 50.61
C PRO A 28 -34.89 -12.08 49.40
N PRO A 29 -33.92 -11.15 49.52
CA PRO A 29 -33.59 -10.21 48.45
C PRO A 29 -33.18 -10.97 47.19
N ILE A 30 -33.55 -10.42 46.03
CA ILE A 30 -33.46 -11.09 44.72
C ILE A 30 -32.03 -11.58 44.42
N TRP A 31 -31.02 -10.82 44.87
CA TRP A 31 -29.59 -11.13 44.67
C TRP A 31 -29.06 -12.34 45.47
N ARG A 32 -29.82 -12.86 46.45
CA ARG A 32 -29.50 -14.13 47.13
C ARG A 32 -30.05 -15.36 46.42
N ARG A 33 -30.84 -15.18 45.35
CA ARG A 33 -31.39 -16.31 44.59
C ARG A 33 -30.33 -16.89 43.68
N VAL A 34 -30.17 -18.21 43.72
CA VAL A 34 -29.17 -18.96 42.94
C VAL A 34 -29.26 -18.65 41.44
N TRP A 35 -30.48 -18.49 40.90
CA TRP A 35 -30.69 -18.14 39.49
C TRP A 35 -30.07 -16.80 39.07
N VAL A 36 -29.98 -15.81 39.97
CA VAL A 36 -29.34 -14.52 39.65
C VAL A 36 -27.84 -14.72 39.46
N TRP A 37 -27.20 -15.54 40.30
CA TRP A 37 -25.78 -15.86 40.16
C TRP A 37 -25.47 -16.71 38.93
N ILE A 38 -26.38 -17.63 38.56
CA ILE A 38 -26.27 -18.37 37.30
C ILE A 38 -26.29 -17.39 36.12
N LEU A 39 -27.23 -16.45 36.10
CA LEU A 39 -27.37 -15.46 35.03
C LEU A 39 -26.14 -14.55 34.92
N VAL A 40 -25.62 -14.08 36.06
CA VAL A 40 -24.38 -13.28 36.12
C VAL A 40 -23.17 -14.11 35.64
N GLY A 41 -23.07 -15.38 36.06
CA GLY A 41 -22.02 -16.29 35.62
C GLY A 41 -22.02 -16.52 34.11
N VAL A 42 -23.21 -16.74 33.52
CA VAL A 42 -23.37 -16.91 32.06
C VAL A 42 -23.00 -15.63 31.30
N LEU A 43 -23.44 -14.47 31.77
CA LEU A 43 -23.08 -13.17 31.18
C LEU A 43 -21.57 -12.91 31.25
N ALA A 44 -20.93 -13.21 32.38
CA ALA A 44 -19.49 -13.05 32.55
C ALA A 44 -18.70 -13.97 31.61
N LEU A 45 -19.10 -15.24 31.49
CA LEU A 45 -18.49 -16.21 30.56
C LEU A 45 -18.66 -15.76 29.10
N GLY A 46 -19.84 -15.29 28.72
CA GLY A 46 -20.10 -14.76 27.38
C GLY A 46 -19.20 -13.57 27.04
N GLY A 47 -19.02 -12.63 27.97
CA GLY A 47 -18.13 -11.48 27.80
C GLY A 47 -16.66 -11.87 27.66
N ILE A 48 -16.18 -12.85 28.43
CA ILE A 48 -14.80 -13.36 28.36
C ILE A 48 -14.55 -14.05 27.01
N LEU A 49 -15.48 -14.90 26.56
CA LEU A 49 -15.37 -15.58 25.27
C LEU A 49 -15.39 -14.59 24.11
N PHE A 50 -16.27 -13.59 24.15
CA PHE A 50 -16.32 -12.53 23.15
C PHE A 50 -15.03 -11.71 23.11
N GLY A 51 -14.48 -11.35 24.28
CA GLY A 51 -13.21 -10.64 24.39
C GLY A 51 -12.03 -11.44 23.81
N LEU A 52 -11.94 -12.74 24.13
CA LEU A 52 -10.90 -13.63 23.60
C LEU A 52 -11.02 -13.82 22.09
N PHE A 53 -12.24 -13.99 21.57
CA PHE A 53 -12.49 -14.13 20.13
C PHE A 53 -12.15 -12.84 19.38
N SER A 54 -12.61 -11.69 19.87
CA SER A 54 -12.29 -10.38 19.29
C SER A 54 -10.78 -10.12 19.29
N TRP A 55 -10.07 -10.55 20.31
CA TRP A 55 -8.62 -10.39 20.42
C TRP A 55 -7.84 -11.29 19.46
N MET A 56 -8.21 -12.56 19.33
CA MET A 56 -7.62 -13.48 18.34
C MET A 56 -7.87 -12.99 16.91
N HIS A 57 -9.12 -12.65 16.58
CA HIS A 57 -9.48 -12.15 15.26
C HIS A 57 -8.72 -10.86 14.91
N SER A 58 -8.59 -9.94 15.87
CA SER A 58 -7.81 -8.71 15.68
C SER A 58 -6.32 -8.96 15.46
N ARG A 59 -5.74 -10.01 16.07
CA ARG A 59 -4.33 -10.38 15.86
C ARG A 59 -4.10 -10.95 14.48
N ASP A 60 -4.99 -11.83 14.02
CA ASP A 60 -4.89 -12.43 12.69
C ASP A 60 -5.06 -11.38 11.59
N VAL A 61 -6.01 -10.45 11.75
CA VAL A 61 -6.20 -9.33 10.82
C VAL A 61 -4.99 -8.38 10.81
N LYS A 62 -4.38 -8.11 11.97
CA LYS A 62 -3.16 -7.29 12.03
C LYS A 62 -1.96 -8.00 11.42
N ALA A 63 -1.80 -9.31 11.66
CA ALA A 63 -0.68 -10.09 11.15
C ALA A 63 -0.78 -10.35 9.63
N THR A 64 -1.99 -10.48 9.09
CA THR A 64 -2.24 -10.55 7.64
C THR A 64 -1.95 -9.20 6.99
N ARG A 65 -2.53 -8.10 7.49
CA ARG A 65 -2.21 -6.75 6.99
C ARG A 65 -0.72 -6.42 7.05
N ALA A 66 -0.02 -6.80 8.10
CA ALA A 66 1.43 -6.57 8.21
C ALA A 66 2.25 -7.37 7.19
N ARG A 67 1.81 -8.57 6.81
CA ARG A 67 2.46 -9.36 5.75
C ARG A 67 2.22 -8.75 4.39
N GLU A 68 1.00 -8.27 4.15
CA GLU A 68 0.58 -7.62 2.92
C GLU A 68 1.28 -6.28 2.71
N THR A 69 1.40 -5.45 3.76
CA THR A 69 2.14 -4.18 3.71
C THR A 69 3.61 -4.43 3.37
N LEU A 70 4.24 -5.43 3.97
CA LEU A 70 5.63 -5.82 3.67
C LEU A 70 5.79 -6.32 2.23
N ALA A 71 4.82 -7.07 1.71
CA ALA A 71 4.82 -7.53 0.32
C ALA A 71 4.79 -6.34 -0.65
N ILE A 72 3.87 -5.41 -0.45
CA ILE A 72 3.72 -4.21 -1.28
C ILE A 72 4.94 -3.30 -1.17
N GLN A 73 5.49 -3.15 0.04
CA GLN A 73 6.72 -2.38 0.25
C GLN A 73 7.93 -3.00 -0.50
N LYS A 74 8.03 -4.34 -0.55
CA LYS A 74 9.07 -5.01 -1.36
C LYS A 74 8.89 -4.75 -2.85
N VAL A 75 7.65 -4.83 -3.35
CA VAL A 75 7.34 -4.48 -4.75
C VAL A 75 7.74 -3.04 -5.05
N LEU A 76 7.34 -2.09 -4.21
CA LEU A 76 7.70 -0.67 -4.35
C LEU A 76 9.21 -0.45 -4.40
N ASN A 77 9.95 -1.09 -3.50
CA ASN A 77 11.40 -0.98 -3.45
C ASN A 77 12.06 -1.55 -4.72
N GLN A 78 11.59 -2.70 -5.20
CA GLN A 78 12.09 -3.29 -6.44
C GLN A 78 11.74 -2.43 -7.66
N LEU A 79 10.49 -1.96 -7.76
CA LEU A 79 10.07 -1.06 -8.83
C LEU A 79 10.95 0.19 -8.85
N ARG A 80 11.15 0.83 -7.69
CA ARG A 80 11.97 2.03 -7.59
C ARG A 80 13.42 1.81 -8.04
N SER A 81 13.99 0.63 -7.78
CA SER A 81 15.32 0.25 -8.29
C SER A 81 15.35 -0.09 -9.78
N ALA A 82 14.21 -0.48 -10.35
CA ALA A 82 14.07 -0.84 -11.75
C ALA A 82 13.77 0.36 -12.66
N LEU A 83 13.15 1.41 -12.12
CA LEU A 83 12.88 2.66 -12.83
C LEU A 83 14.18 3.32 -13.33
N PRO A 84 14.13 4.04 -14.47
CA PRO A 84 15.28 4.77 -14.98
C PRO A 84 15.74 5.84 -13.99
N ASP A 85 17.04 6.15 -14.02
CA ASP A 85 17.63 7.20 -13.19
C ASP A 85 17.14 8.60 -13.63
N ASP A 86 16.85 8.76 -14.92
CA ASP A 86 16.20 9.95 -15.46
C ASP A 86 14.71 9.94 -15.11
N ARG A 87 14.40 10.39 -13.90
CA ARG A 87 13.04 10.56 -13.38
C ARG A 87 12.94 11.81 -12.54
N ARG A 88 11.79 12.48 -12.58
CA ARG A 88 11.50 13.65 -11.74
C ARG A 88 10.17 13.49 -11.03
N PRO A 89 10.13 13.64 -9.69
CA PRO A 89 8.86 13.77 -8.98
C PRO A 89 8.25 15.13 -9.33
N VAL A 90 6.99 15.13 -9.75
CA VAL A 90 6.17 16.30 -9.99
C VAL A 90 5.03 16.28 -8.96
N PRO A 91 5.02 17.23 -8.00
CA PRO A 91 3.97 17.30 -6.99
C PRO A 91 2.57 17.43 -7.63
N PRO A 92 1.51 16.87 -7.01
CA PRO A 92 1.49 16.23 -5.69
C PRO A 92 1.91 14.75 -5.67
N ASP A 93 1.66 13.95 -6.72
CA ASP A 93 1.90 12.48 -6.72
C ASP A 93 2.28 11.92 -8.10
N VAL A 94 2.83 12.76 -8.99
CA VAL A 94 3.17 12.37 -10.36
C VAL A 94 4.66 12.10 -10.46
N VAL A 95 5.05 11.08 -11.23
CA VAL A 95 6.46 10.77 -11.48
C VAL A 95 6.65 10.75 -12.98
N VAL A 96 7.45 11.66 -13.49
CA VAL A 96 7.77 11.70 -14.91
C VAL A 96 9.05 10.91 -15.14
N ILE A 97 8.97 9.86 -15.96
CA ILE A 97 10.13 9.12 -16.45
C ILE A 97 10.65 9.74 -17.75
N PHE A 98 11.96 9.69 -17.94
CA PHE A 98 12.65 10.22 -19.11
C PHE A 98 12.33 11.70 -19.46
N PRO A 99 12.27 12.63 -18.48
CA PRO A 99 11.99 14.04 -18.77
C PRO A 99 13.03 14.65 -19.73
N SER A 100 14.29 14.20 -19.69
CA SER A 100 15.32 14.70 -20.60
C SER A 100 15.02 14.40 -22.07
N VAL A 101 14.32 13.30 -22.36
CA VAL A 101 13.93 12.94 -23.74
C VAL A 101 13.00 13.99 -24.32
N THR A 102 12.07 14.52 -23.54
CA THR A 102 11.16 15.58 -24.00
C THR A 102 11.93 16.85 -24.33
N ASP A 103 12.91 17.21 -23.49
CA ASP A 103 13.78 18.37 -23.73
C ASP A 103 14.67 18.17 -24.96
N ASP A 104 15.18 16.96 -25.19
CA ASP A 104 16.07 16.65 -26.30
C ASP A 104 15.34 16.60 -27.63
N LEU A 105 14.11 16.06 -27.66
CA LEU A 105 13.29 16.04 -28.87
C LEU A 105 13.06 17.46 -29.42
N GLN A 106 12.92 18.47 -28.55
CA GLN A 106 12.78 19.87 -28.96
C GLN A 106 14.08 20.47 -29.53
N LYS A 107 15.22 19.86 -29.21
CA LYS A 107 16.57 20.32 -29.60
C LYS A 107 17.10 19.61 -30.84
N ILE A 108 16.46 18.54 -31.29
CA ILE A 108 16.85 17.83 -32.50
C ILE A 108 16.62 18.72 -33.73
N GLY A 109 17.65 18.85 -34.57
CA GLY A 109 17.65 19.70 -35.75
C GLY A 109 17.97 21.18 -35.48
N THR A 110 18.08 21.59 -34.21
CA THR A 110 18.49 22.95 -33.78
C THR A 110 19.84 22.91 -33.06
N ASP A 111 19.91 22.27 -31.90
CA ASP A 111 21.12 22.18 -31.07
C ASP A 111 21.78 20.79 -31.14
N ILE A 112 20.98 19.74 -31.29
CA ILE A 112 21.43 18.35 -31.46
C ILE A 112 21.33 18.02 -32.95
N LYS A 113 22.47 17.74 -33.59
CA LYS A 113 22.60 17.49 -35.04
C LYS A 113 23.63 16.41 -35.34
N GLY A 114 23.55 15.82 -36.53
CA GLY A 114 24.59 14.89 -36.98
C GLY A 114 24.60 13.63 -36.13
N ASN A 115 25.79 13.08 -35.95
CA ASN A 115 26.02 11.90 -35.11
C ASN A 115 25.55 12.07 -33.65
N ALA A 116 25.34 13.30 -33.15
CA ALA A 116 24.80 13.52 -31.82
C ALA A 116 23.34 13.02 -31.70
N ILE A 117 22.56 13.08 -32.78
CA ILE A 117 21.19 12.56 -32.82
C ILE A 117 21.20 11.03 -32.67
N ILE A 118 22.06 10.35 -33.43
CA ILE A 118 22.22 8.89 -33.38
C ILE A 118 22.67 8.44 -31.99
N THR A 119 23.69 9.09 -31.42
CA THR A 119 24.16 8.79 -30.06
C THR A 119 23.04 8.97 -29.05
N ARG A 120 22.26 10.05 -29.15
CA ARG A 120 21.19 10.31 -28.19
C ARG A 120 20.04 9.30 -28.30
N GLY A 121 19.61 8.97 -29.53
CA GLY A 121 18.61 7.93 -29.75
C GLY A 121 19.04 6.58 -29.19
N ARG A 122 20.32 6.23 -29.33
CA ARG A 122 20.91 5.01 -28.76
C ARG A 122 20.88 4.99 -27.24
N GLU A 123 21.31 6.08 -26.59
CA GLU A 123 21.30 6.20 -25.13
C GLU A 123 19.90 6.02 -24.57
N ILE A 124 18.89 6.66 -25.18
CA ILE A 124 17.49 6.54 -24.79
C ILE A 124 17.05 5.08 -24.90
N ARG A 125 17.35 4.44 -26.03
CA ARG A 125 17.00 3.04 -26.29
C ARG A 125 17.65 2.09 -25.30
N GLU A 126 18.93 2.26 -24.99
CA GLU A 126 19.67 1.43 -24.05
C GLU A 126 19.14 1.59 -22.62
N GLN A 127 18.90 2.82 -22.17
CA GLN A 127 18.32 3.08 -20.85
C GLN A 127 16.91 2.49 -20.73
N ALA A 128 16.05 2.70 -21.74
CA ALA A 128 14.71 2.14 -21.78
C ALA A 128 14.73 0.61 -21.74
N THR A 129 15.61 -0.02 -22.55
CA THR A 129 15.75 -1.49 -22.59
C THR A 129 16.25 -2.04 -21.25
N ALA A 130 17.23 -1.38 -20.62
CA ALA A 130 17.76 -1.77 -19.33
C ALA A 130 16.69 -1.69 -18.23
N SER A 131 15.95 -0.58 -18.16
CA SER A 131 14.83 -0.41 -17.22
C SER A 131 13.72 -1.41 -17.48
N LEU A 132 13.33 -1.63 -18.74
CA LEU A 132 12.30 -2.61 -19.10
C LEU A 132 12.66 -4.02 -18.63
N ARG A 133 13.91 -4.45 -18.85
CA ARG A 133 14.39 -5.76 -18.36
C ARG A 133 14.33 -5.88 -16.85
N ARG A 134 14.72 -4.82 -16.12
CA ARG A 134 14.64 -4.81 -14.64
C ARG A 134 13.19 -4.87 -14.17
N ILE A 135 12.28 -4.14 -14.82
CA ILE A 135 10.84 -4.14 -14.50
C ILE A 135 10.24 -5.53 -14.75
N GLN A 136 10.53 -6.15 -15.90
CA GLN A 136 10.04 -7.48 -16.25
C GLN A 136 10.63 -8.60 -15.37
N ALA A 137 11.80 -8.38 -14.77
CA ALA A 137 12.41 -9.34 -13.85
C ALA A 137 11.73 -9.37 -12.47
N ILE A 138 10.85 -8.40 -12.15
CA ILE A 138 10.12 -8.35 -10.89
C ILE A 138 9.04 -9.43 -10.89
N ARG A 139 9.28 -10.48 -10.10
CA ARG A 139 8.37 -11.63 -9.96
C ARG A 139 7.29 -11.35 -8.91
N ILE A 140 6.20 -10.72 -9.34
CA ILE A 140 5.09 -10.29 -8.47
C ILE A 140 4.49 -11.49 -7.73
N ASP A 141 4.40 -12.65 -8.39
CA ASP A 141 3.98 -13.94 -7.84
C ASP A 141 4.82 -14.42 -6.64
N ARG A 142 6.08 -14.01 -6.55
CA ARG A 142 6.95 -14.33 -5.43
C ARG A 142 6.95 -13.28 -4.33
N LEU A 143 6.51 -12.06 -4.64
CA LEU A 143 6.54 -10.92 -3.72
C LEU A 143 5.22 -10.73 -3.00
N VAL A 144 4.11 -10.94 -3.71
CA VAL A 144 2.75 -10.85 -3.18
C VAL A 144 2.20 -12.27 -3.07
N PRO A 145 2.04 -12.79 -1.84
CA PRO A 145 1.48 -14.12 -1.61
C PRO A 145 0.12 -14.33 -2.32
N ALA A 146 -0.12 -15.56 -2.78
CA ALA A 146 -1.34 -15.92 -3.52
C ALA A 146 -2.64 -15.80 -2.71
N GLU A 147 -2.55 -15.63 -1.38
CA GLU A 147 -3.68 -15.29 -0.52
C GLU A 147 -4.23 -13.87 -0.78
N PHE A 148 -3.41 -12.97 -1.35
CA PHE A 148 -3.76 -11.58 -1.71
C PHE A 148 -4.01 -11.42 -3.22
N ARG A 149 -4.93 -12.21 -3.78
CA ARG A 149 -5.15 -12.26 -5.25
C ARG A 149 -5.56 -10.92 -5.87
N ALA A 150 -6.37 -10.13 -5.17
CA ALA A 150 -6.85 -8.84 -5.68
C ALA A 150 -5.70 -7.82 -5.80
N ASP A 151 -4.86 -7.75 -4.78
CA ASP A 151 -3.69 -6.87 -4.74
C ASP A 151 -2.63 -7.34 -5.74
N GLN A 152 -2.41 -8.64 -5.84
CA GLN A 152 -1.54 -9.23 -6.85
C GLN A 152 -1.98 -8.86 -8.27
N ALA A 153 -3.28 -8.95 -8.58
CA ALA A 153 -3.82 -8.56 -9.88
C ALA A 153 -3.62 -7.07 -10.15
N THR A 154 -3.88 -6.22 -9.15
CA THR A 154 -3.70 -4.76 -9.24
C THR A 154 -2.24 -4.38 -9.49
N VAL A 155 -1.31 -4.99 -8.76
CA VAL A 155 0.13 -4.79 -8.95
C VAL A 155 0.57 -5.29 -10.32
N THR A 156 0.05 -6.43 -10.78
CA THR A 156 0.39 -6.98 -12.11
C THR A 156 -0.06 -6.08 -13.24
N ASP A 157 -1.30 -5.58 -13.20
CA ASP A 157 -1.82 -4.62 -14.16
C ASP A 157 -1.02 -3.32 -14.16
N ALA A 158 -0.69 -2.79 -12.98
CA ALA A 158 0.15 -1.60 -12.85
C ALA A 158 1.55 -1.79 -13.45
N MET A 159 2.20 -2.90 -13.15
CA MET A 159 3.52 -3.23 -13.68
C MET A 159 3.51 -3.45 -15.19
N PHE A 160 2.42 -3.99 -15.73
CA PHE A 160 2.22 -4.11 -17.19
C PHE A 160 2.15 -2.72 -17.84
N LEU A 161 1.37 -1.78 -17.28
CA LEU A 161 1.26 -0.41 -17.79
C LEU A 161 2.62 0.31 -17.74
N ILE A 162 3.34 0.19 -16.63
CA ILE A 162 4.68 0.78 -16.46
C ILE A 162 5.67 0.18 -17.46
N ALA A 163 5.69 -1.14 -17.63
CA ALA A 163 6.55 -1.81 -18.60
C ALA A 163 6.23 -1.37 -20.03
N ARG A 164 4.93 -1.23 -20.38
CA ARG A 164 4.51 -0.74 -21.69
C ARG A 164 4.96 0.70 -21.92
N ALA A 165 4.83 1.57 -20.92
CA ALA A 165 5.32 2.94 -20.99
C ALA A 165 6.83 3.01 -21.25
N VAL A 166 7.63 2.29 -20.46
CA VAL A 166 9.09 2.24 -20.65
C VAL A 166 9.46 1.65 -22.01
N GLY A 167 8.73 0.64 -22.49
CA GLY A 167 8.93 0.07 -23.82
C GLY A 167 8.68 1.05 -24.97
N LEU A 168 7.80 2.05 -24.82
CA LEU A 168 7.61 3.10 -25.83
C LEU A 168 8.85 3.99 -25.97
N TYR A 169 9.64 4.18 -24.90
CA TYR A 169 10.89 4.93 -24.99
C TYR A 169 11.97 4.21 -25.82
N GLU A 170 11.93 2.88 -25.92
CA GLU A 170 12.77 2.15 -26.86
C GLU A 170 12.43 2.52 -28.32
N GLN A 171 11.13 2.61 -28.63
CA GLN A 171 10.65 3.00 -29.97
C GLN A 171 11.01 4.45 -30.27
N ILE A 172 10.86 5.34 -29.29
CA ILE A 172 11.27 6.75 -29.40
C ILE A 172 12.77 6.86 -29.69
N GLY A 173 13.61 6.11 -28.96
CA GLY A 173 15.06 6.07 -29.21
C GLY A 173 15.38 5.64 -30.65
N ARG A 174 14.71 4.60 -31.17
CA ARG A 174 14.86 4.17 -32.57
C ARG A 174 14.41 5.23 -33.57
N ILE A 175 13.29 5.90 -33.32
CA ILE A 175 12.79 7.00 -34.18
C ILE A 175 13.81 8.14 -34.23
N VAL A 176 14.40 8.49 -33.08
CA VAL A 176 15.45 9.50 -32.99
C VAL A 176 16.70 9.05 -33.77
N GLU A 177 17.16 7.80 -33.62
CA GLU A 177 18.31 7.27 -34.36
C GLU A 177 18.13 7.40 -35.88
N ILE A 178 16.99 6.97 -36.43
CA ILE A 178 16.74 7.01 -37.89
C ILE A 178 16.42 8.42 -38.40
N SER A 179 16.11 9.37 -37.51
CA SER A 179 15.73 10.72 -37.92
C SER A 179 16.89 11.54 -38.48
N GLU A 180 18.13 11.10 -38.28
CA GLU A 180 19.30 11.73 -38.88
C GLU A 180 19.47 11.37 -40.36
N ASP A 181 19.06 10.17 -40.77
CA ASP A 181 19.26 9.65 -42.13
C ASP A 181 18.20 10.13 -43.13
N VAL A 182 17.24 10.95 -42.69
CA VAL A 182 16.11 11.42 -43.51
C VAL A 182 16.19 12.92 -43.79
N PRO A 183 15.55 13.40 -44.87
CA PRO A 183 15.44 14.83 -45.14
C PRO A 183 14.82 15.60 -43.97
N ARG A 184 15.19 16.88 -43.83
CA ARG A 184 14.78 17.71 -42.68
C ARG A 184 13.27 17.81 -42.46
N ALA A 185 12.47 17.79 -43.53
CA ALA A 185 11.01 17.79 -43.42
C ALA A 185 10.48 16.49 -42.79
N ASP A 186 11.05 15.34 -43.17
CA ASP A 186 10.68 14.03 -42.64
C ASP A 186 11.21 13.86 -41.21
N GLN A 187 12.42 14.38 -40.92
CA GLN A 187 12.97 14.45 -39.56
C GLN A 187 11.99 15.13 -38.60
N LEU A 188 11.45 16.30 -38.96
CA LEU A 188 10.46 16.99 -38.13
C LEU A 188 9.20 16.14 -37.88
N SER A 189 8.74 15.40 -38.89
CA SER A 189 7.58 14.51 -38.74
C SER A 189 7.86 13.35 -37.78
N LEU A 190 9.07 12.78 -37.83
CA LEU A 190 9.51 11.71 -36.92
C LEU A 190 9.65 12.23 -35.49
N ILE A 191 10.20 13.43 -35.29
CA ILE A 191 10.30 14.06 -33.96
C ILE A 191 8.92 14.39 -33.40
N GLN A 192 7.96 14.82 -34.22
CA GLN A 192 6.58 14.99 -33.78
C GLN A 192 5.93 13.66 -33.37
N GLN A 193 6.16 12.58 -34.14
CA GLN A 193 5.69 11.24 -33.76
C GLN A 193 6.30 10.77 -32.44
N ALA A 194 7.62 10.93 -32.27
CA ALA A 194 8.32 10.64 -31.03
C ALA A 194 7.74 11.43 -29.85
N THR A 195 7.42 12.71 -30.05
CA THR A 195 6.80 13.57 -29.03
C THR A 195 5.38 13.10 -28.64
N ARG A 196 4.58 12.61 -29.58
CA ARG A 196 3.28 12.01 -29.25
C ARG A 196 3.45 10.71 -28.47
N LEU A 197 4.46 9.91 -28.81
CA LEU A 197 4.80 8.69 -28.07
C LEU A 197 5.29 8.97 -26.65
N THR A 198 6.02 10.06 -26.40
CA THR A 198 6.43 10.42 -25.03
C THR A 198 5.21 10.80 -24.19
N GLN A 199 4.25 11.53 -24.75
CA GLN A 199 2.99 11.86 -24.08
C GLN A 199 2.16 10.60 -23.76
N GLN A 200 2.03 9.69 -24.74
CA GLN A 200 1.33 8.43 -24.54
C GLN A 200 2.02 7.55 -23.49
N SER A 201 3.35 7.51 -23.51
CA SER A 201 4.15 6.80 -22.51
C SER A 201 3.95 7.39 -21.12
N GLY A 202 4.00 8.72 -20.98
CA GLY A 202 3.72 9.41 -19.72
C GLY A 202 2.34 9.06 -19.16
N GLY A 203 1.30 9.07 -20.00
CA GLY A 203 -0.05 8.70 -19.57
C GLY A 203 -0.18 7.25 -19.08
N LEU A 204 0.47 6.29 -19.76
CA LEU A 204 0.51 4.89 -19.33
C LEU A 204 1.29 4.71 -18.02
N PHE A 205 2.42 5.39 -17.91
CA PHE A 205 3.25 5.35 -16.72
C PHE A 205 2.48 5.90 -15.51
N ASP A 206 1.86 7.07 -15.65
CA ASP A 206 1.07 7.69 -14.59
C ASP A 206 -0.11 6.81 -14.18
N ALA A 207 -0.81 6.18 -15.13
CA ALA A 207 -1.90 5.27 -14.84
C ALA A 207 -1.45 4.06 -14.02
N GLY A 208 -0.33 3.43 -14.40
CA GLY A 208 0.25 2.32 -13.66
C GLY A 208 0.78 2.75 -12.29
N TYR A 209 1.50 3.87 -12.23
CA TYR A 209 2.09 4.38 -11.00
C TYR A 209 1.02 4.78 -9.97
N ARG A 210 -0.07 5.44 -10.40
CA ARG A 210 -1.19 5.79 -9.53
C ARG A 210 -1.88 4.57 -8.93
N LYS A 211 -2.01 3.46 -9.66
CA LYS A 211 -2.54 2.20 -9.10
C LYS A 211 -1.70 1.71 -7.94
N ILE A 212 -0.37 1.78 -8.07
CA ILE A 212 0.56 1.38 -7.02
C ILE A 212 0.52 2.36 -5.83
N VAL A 213 0.45 3.66 -6.09
CA VAL A 213 0.32 4.68 -5.03
C VAL A 213 -0.99 4.53 -4.27
N HIS A 214 -2.11 4.32 -4.97
CA HIS A 214 -3.41 4.08 -4.34
C HIS A 214 -3.36 2.85 -3.43
N LEU A 215 -2.79 1.76 -3.93
CA LEU A 215 -2.59 0.55 -3.14
C LEU A 215 -1.71 0.82 -1.91
N ALA A 216 -0.57 1.49 -2.09
CA ALA A 216 0.32 1.83 -0.98
C ALA A 216 -0.36 2.71 0.09
N ASN A 217 -1.18 3.68 -0.33
CA ASN A 217 -1.93 4.55 0.56
C ASN A 217 -3.00 3.77 1.35
N GLU A 218 -3.66 2.78 0.75
CA GLU A 218 -4.61 1.89 1.43
C GLU A 218 -3.95 1.12 2.58
N PHE A 219 -2.67 0.77 2.42
CA PHE A 219 -1.87 0.07 3.42
C PHE A 219 -1.05 1.00 4.33
N GLY A 220 -1.19 2.33 4.19
CA GLY A 220 -0.43 3.31 4.99
C GLY A 220 1.08 3.28 4.74
N VAL A 221 1.51 2.80 3.56
CA VAL A 221 2.91 2.74 3.14
C VAL A 221 3.28 4.06 2.46
N SER A 222 4.23 4.82 3.04
CA SER A 222 4.70 6.08 2.45
C SER A 222 5.42 5.85 1.12
N VAL A 223 4.86 6.40 0.04
CA VAL A 223 5.49 6.40 -1.29
C VAL A 223 6.28 7.70 -1.49
N THR A 224 7.42 7.82 -0.83
CA THR A 224 8.35 8.93 -1.08
C THR A 224 9.45 8.47 -2.03
N ILE A 225 9.52 9.06 -3.22
CA ILE A 225 10.69 8.93 -4.10
C ILE A 225 11.64 10.10 -3.76
N PRO A 226 12.81 9.85 -3.16
CA PRO A 226 13.81 10.87 -2.99
C PRO A 226 14.34 11.29 -4.35
N PHE A 227 14.51 12.59 -4.47
CA PHE A 227 15.17 13.25 -5.59
C PHE A 227 16.62 12.77 -5.70
N SER A 228 16.97 12.14 -6.82
CA SER A 228 18.36 12.04 -7.26
C SER A 228 18.56 13.13 -8.33
N PRO A 229 19.43 14.12 -8.12
CA PRO A 229 19.78 15.04 -9.18
C PRO A 229 20.38 14.23 -10.35
N PRO A 230 20.10 14.61 -11.62
CA PRO A 230 20.72 13.95 -12.76
C PRO A 230 22.25 13.99 -12.60
N PRO A 231 22.96 12.91 -12.97
CA PRO A 231 24.42 12.91 -12.93
C PRO A 231 24.93 14.11 -13.74
N PRO A 232 25.96 14.84 -13.25
CA PRO A 232 26.54 15.94 -14.01
C PRO A 232 26.99 15.41 -15.38
N ARG A 233 26.50 16.05 -16.44
CA ARG A 233 26.93 15.75 -17.82
C ARG A 233 28.45 15.88 -17.84
N ALA A 234 29.15 14.85 -18.33
CA ALA A 234 30.60 14.92 -18.49
C ALA A 234 30.92 16.15 -19.36
N SER A 235 31.53 17.17 -18.77
CA SER A 235 32.08 18.30 -19.51
C SER A 235 33.08 17.74 -20.53
N PRO A 236 33.10 18.23 -21.78
CA PRO A 236 34.16 17.85 -22.71
C PRO A 236 35.50 18.21 -22.07
N SER A 237 36.36 17.22 -21.88
CA SER A 237 37.72 17.44 -21.40
C SER A 237 38.38 18.50 -22.29
N PRO A 238 38.98 19.56 -21.73
CA PRO A 238 39.73 20.51 -22.54
C PRO A 238 40.88 19.76 -23.22
N ILE A 239 40.91 19.84 -24.54
CA ILE A 239 42.05 19.41 -25.36
C ILE A 239 43.27 20.20 -24.85
N PRO A 240 44.39 19.54 -24.46
CA PRO A 240 45.58 20.26 -24.05
C PRO A 240 46.10 21.09 -25.22
N SER A 241 46.14 22.42 -25.04
CA SER A 241 46.82 23.33 -25.97
C SER A 241 48.28 22.88 -26.13
N ALA A 242 48.67 22.60 -27.37
CA ALA A 242 50.06 22.38 -27.72
C ALA A 242 50.88 23.61 -27.31
N SER A 243 51.90 23.38 -26.49
CA SER A 243 52.85 24.40 -26.05
C SER A 243 53.70 24.85 -27.25
N PRO A 244 53.85 26.15 -27.54
CA PRO A 244 54.77 26.60 -28.57
C PRO A 244 56.22 26.40 -28.10
N SER A 245 56.93 25.52 -28.79
CA SER A 245 58.38 25.36 -28.68
C SER A 245 59.08 26.66 -29.08
N ARG A 246 59.99 27.12 -28.23
CA ARG A 246 60.93 28.22 -28.50
C ARG A 246 62.33 27.67 -28.65
#